data_AF-I0KCA3-F1
#
_entry.id   AF-I0KCA3-F1
#
_cell.length_a   1.000
_cell.length_b   1.000
_cell.length_c   1.000
_cell.angle_alpha   90.00
_cell.angle_beta   90.00
_cell.angle_gamma   90.00
#
_symmetry.space_group_name_H-M   'P 1'
#
loop_
_entity.id
_entity.type
_entity.pdbx_description
1 polymer ?
#
loop_
_entity_poly.entity_id
_entity_poly.type
_entity_poly.pdbx_seq_one_letter_code
_entity_poly.pdbx_strand_id
1 'polypeptide(L)'
;MQQRPLTRPPKMPKATKQATPPAKQKPARPKPATTTRRITTTTKKKHGVNPATVTADRKERLAVESDRLNTQAALLSNTLADFAPGDLAGRKAVVDELTTIRANWKAVRHEIETGEAPKQATDAPKPTEIRLGMSEAQVKAEIQKNQVNLSKLRRKLEDKPGDKKAGAWEADVARLTALINDYRAELVRIQYE
;
A
#
# COMPACT_ATOMS: atom_id res chain seq x y z
N MET A 1 65.90 -69.67 -19.58
CA MET A 1 65.69 -70.45 -18.35
C MET A 1 64.18 -70.50 -18.12
N GLN A 2 63.46 -71.58 -18.44
CA GLN A 2 63.36 -72.83 -17.66
C GLN A 2 63.14 -72.56 -16.16
N GLN A 3 61.90 -72.59 -15.66
CA GLN A 3 61.31 -73.75 -14.95
C GLN A 3 60.01 -73.39 -14.18
N ARG A 4 59.10 -74.38 -14.15
CA ARG A 4 57.82 -74.44 -13.43
C ARG A 4 58.06 -74.99 -11.98
N PRO A 5 57.09 -75.66 -11.31
CA PRO A 5 56.13 -75.16 -10.31
C PRO A 5 56.21 -75.96 -8.96
N LEU A 6 55.29 -75.76 -8.00
CA LEU A 6 54.90 -76.74 -6.94
C LEU A 6 53.53 -76.30 -6.36
N THR A 7 52.38 -76.91 -6.72
CA THR A 7 51.66 -78.07 -6.13
C THR A 7 50.87 -77.86 -4.82
N ARG A 8 49.55 -77.70 -4.96
CA ARG A 8 48.34 -78.34 -4.33
C ARG A 8 48.40 -78.88 -2.87
N PRO A 9 47.27 -78.81 -2.11
CA PRO A 9 46.24 -79.86 -2.24
C PRO A 9 44.75 -79.43 -2.08
N PRO A 10 43.78 -80.36 -2.29
CA PRO A 10 42.33 -80.13 -2.46
C PRO A 10 41.43 -80.79 -1.38
N LYS A 11 40.10 -80.79 -1.63
CA LYS A 11 38.96 -81.55 -1.01
C LYS A 11 38.02 -80.68 -0.13
N MET A 12 36.70 -80.85 -0.06
CA MET A 12 35.67 -81.69 -0.71
C MET A 12 34.27 -81.12 -0.33
N PRO A 13 33.15 -81.61 -0.94
CA PRO A 13 31.81 -81.01 -0.89
C PRO A 13 30.71 -81.82 -0.14
N LYS A 14 29.47 -81.27 -0.14
CA LYS A 14 28.11 -81.87 0.12
C LYS A 14 27.69 -81.98 1.61
N ALA A 15 26.42 -81.92 2.05
CA ALA A 15 25.05 -82.07 1.49
C ALA A 15 24.03 -81.27 2.38
N THR A 16 22.92 -80.66 1.92
CA THR A 16 21.55 -81.19 1.60
C THR A 16 20.87 -81.95 2.78
N LYS A 17 19.59 -81.83 3.20
CA LYS A 17 18.25 -81.55 2.61
C LYS A 17 17.22 -81.25 3.74
N GLN A 18 16.05 -80.70 3.37
CA GLN A 18 14.65 -81.10 3.70
C GLN A 18 13.78 -79.85 3.93
N ALA A 19 12.49 -79.75 3.63
CA ALA A 19 11.52 -80.37 2.73
C ALA A 19 10.22 -79.51 2.86
N THR A 20 9.55 -79.28 1.74
CA THR A 20 8.26 -78.57 1.47
C THR A 20 7.05 -79.22 2.22
N PRO A 21 5.76 -78.77 2.22
CA PRO A 21 5.04 -77.77 1.39
C PRO A 21 3.89 -76.99 2.13
N PRO A 22 2.69 -76.66 1.54
CA PRO A 22 2.36 -75.46 0.76
C PRO A 22 1.06 -74.70 1.20
N ALA A 23 0.78 -73.59 0.49
CA ALA A 23 -0.53 -73.24 -0.12
C ALA A 23 -1.27 -71.94 0.31
N LYS A 24 -1.87 -71.33 -0.74
CA LYS A 24 -2.97 -70.32 -0.84
C LYS A 24 -2.53 -68.85 -0.83
N GLN A 25 -2.24 -68.23 -1.98
CA GLN A 25 -3.10 -67.69 -3.07
C GLN A 25 -3.74 -66.30 -2.81
N LYS A 26 -3.19 -65.29 -3.53
CA LYS A 26 -3.84 -64.22 -4.34
C LYS A 26 -4.78 -63.17 -3.66
N PRO A 27 -5.08 -62.01 -4.31
CA PRO A 27 -4.43 -61.30 -5.42
C PRO A 27 -4.20 -59.78 -5.14
N ALA A 28 -3.61 -59.11 -6.13
CA ALA A 28 -3.29 -57.69 -6.23
C ALA A 28 -4.36 -56.70 -5.75
N ARG A 29 -3.92 -55.57 -5.16
CA ARG A 29 -4.75 -54.39 -4.91
C ARG A 29 -4.20 -53.17 -5.68
N PRO A 30 -5.08 -52.35 -6.30
CA PRO A 30 -4.75 -51.48 -7.43
C PRO A 30 -4.26 -50.09 -7.02
N LYS A 31 -3.60 -49.41 -7.96
CA LYS A 31 -3.28 -47.97 -7.91
C LYS A 31 -4.57 -47.19 -7.62
N PRO A 32 -4.60 -46.22 -6.69
CA PRO A 32 -5.76 -45.37 -6.54
C PRO A 32 -5.92 -44.50 -7.79
N ALA A 33 -7.08 -44.65 -8.42
CA ALA A 33 -7.50 -43.96 -9.62
C ALA A 33 -7.60 -42.45 -9.40
N THR A 34 -7.20 -41.70 -10.42
CA THR A 34 -7.55 -40.31 -10.66
C THR A 34 -9.06 -40.12 -10.46
N THR A 35 -9.44 -39.56 -9.32
CA THR A 35 -10.82 -39.18 -9.05
C THR A 35 -11.07 -37.85 -9.74
N THR A 36 -11.60 -37.92 -10.96
CA THR A 36 -12.27 -36.80 -11.61
C THR A 36 -13.47 -36.40 -10.75
N ARG A 37 -13.27 -35.42 -9.86
CA ARG A 37 -14.40 -34.70 -9.26
C ARG A 37 -15.02 -33.85 -10.36
N ARG A 38 -16.14 -34.35 -10.88
CA ARG A 38 -17.14 -33.62 -11.65
C ARG A 38 -17.49 -32.35 -10.88
N ILE A 39 -16.93 -31.22 -11.31
CA ILE A 39 -17.31 -29.90 -10.79
C ILE A 39 -18.69 -29.62 -11.37
N THR A 40 -19.73 -29.75 -10.54
CA THR A 40 -21.06 -29.27 -10.91
C THR A 40 -20.97 -27.75 -11.01
N THR A 41 -21.12 -27.26 -12.23
CA THR A 41 -21.32 -25.84 -12.54
C THR A 41 -22.66 -25.40 -11.94
N THR A 42 -22.63 -24.95 -10.69
CA THR A 42 -23.71 -24.11 -10.15
C THR A 42 -23.44 -22.69 -10.62
N THR A 43 -24.15 -22.32 -11.67
CA THR A 43 -24.22 -20.98 -12.25
C THR A 43 -24.78 -20.01 -11.21
N LYS A 44 -23.93 -19.49 -10.33
CA LYS A 44 -24.31 -18.38 -9.44
C LYS A 44 -24.12 -17.07 -10.20
N LYS A 45 -25.24 -16.58 -10.71
CA LYS A 45 -25.51 -15.23 -11.23
C LYS A 45 -24.53 -14.21 -10.64
N LYS A 46 -23.60 -13.72 -11.47
CA LYS A 46 -22.75 -12.56 -11.15
C LYS A 46 -23.67 -11.34 -11.02
N HIS A 47 -24.09 -11.02 -9.80
CA HIS A 47 -24.34 -9.63 -9.45
C HIS A 47 -22.99 -9.05 -9.04
N GLY A 48 -22.54 -8.04 -9.79
CA GLY A 48 -21.30 -7.33 -9.53
C GLY A 48 -21.33 -6.75 -8.14
N VAL A 49 -20.54 -7.34 -7.23
CA VAL A 49 -20.24 -6.74 -5.94
C VAL A 49 -19.06 -5.81 -6.19
N ASN A 50 -19.31 -4.51 -6.05
CA ASN A 50 -18.28 -3.47 -6.05
C ASN A 50 -17.16 -3.84 -5.06
N PRO A 51 -15.87 -3.78 -5.46
CA PRO A 51 -14.78 -4.03 -4.54
C PRO A 51 -14.51 -2.76 -3.74
N ALA A 52 -15.04 -2.65 -2.51
CA ALA A 52 -14.48 -1.86 -1.38
C ALA A 52 -15.52 -1.45 -0.31
N THR A 53 -16.52 -2.28 0.00
CA THR A 53 -17.19 -2.10 1.31
C THR A 53 -16.27 -2.65 2.38
N VAL A 54 -15.61 -1.76 3.13
CA VAL A 54 -14.95 -2.09 4.42
C VAL A 54 -15.91 -2.95 5.23
N THR A 55 -15.50 -4.19 5.52
CA THR A 55 -16.31 -5.15 6.27
C THR A 55 -16.68 -4.57 7.64
N ALA A 56 -17.81 -4.99 8.22
CA ALA A 56 -18.25 -4.52 9.52
C ALA A 56 -17.14 -4.65 10.59
N ASP A 57 -16.44 -5.79 10.60
CA ASP A 57 -15.30 -6.06 11.48
C ASP A 57 -14.14 -5.08 11.28
N ARG A 58 -13.89 -4.62 10.05
CA ARG A 58 -12.85 -3.62 9.77
C ARG A 58 -13.29 -2.23 10.23
N LYS A 59 -14.57 -1.86 10.03
CA LYS A 59 -15.11 -0.59 10.55
C LYS A 59 -15.04 -0.54 12.08
N GLU A 60 -15.34 -1.64 12.76
CA GLU A 60 -15.23 -1.73 14.21
C GLU A 60 -13.78 -1.54 14.69
N ARG A 61 -12.82 -2.21 14.05
CA ARG A 61 -11.39 -2.01 14.35
C ARG A 61 -10.93 -0.57 14.12
N LEU A 62 -11.38 0.05 13.02
CA LEU A 62 -11.07 1.44 12.71
C LEU A 62 -11.72 2.40 13.72
N ALA A 63 -12.92 2.10 14.22
CA ALA A 63 -13.57 2.91 15.24
C ALA A 63 -12.77 2.90 16.56
N VAL A 64 -12.35 1.72 17.01
CA VAL A 64 -11.47 1.57 18.18
C VAL A 64 -10.15 2.33 17.98
N GLU A 65 -9.55 2.22 16.79
CA GLU A 65 -8.31 2.94 16.48
C GLU A 65 -8.51 4.46 16.44
N SER A 66 -9.63 4.94 15.90
CA SER A 66 -10.00 6.36 15.91
C SER A 66 -10.09 6.90 17.33
N ASP A 67 -10.78 6.18 18.22
CA ASP A 67 -10.96 6.59 19.62
C ASP A 67 -9.62 6.59 20.38
N ARG A 68 -8.77 5.59 20.11
CA ARG A 68 -7.40 5.53 20.64
C ARG A 68 -6.59 6.75 20.20
N LEU A 69 -6.55 7.05 18.90
CA LEU A 69 -5.78 8.17 18.36
C LEU A 69 -6.28 9.51 18.90
N ASN A 70 -7.60 9.67 19.03
CA ASN A 70 -8.19 10.89 19.60
C ASN A 70 -7.81 11.06 21.08
N THR A 71 -7.89 9.98 21.85
CA THR A 71 -7.50 9.99 23.28
C THR A 71 -6.01 10.28 23.44
N GLN A 72 -5.16 9.65 22.63
CA GLN A 72 -3.72 9.88 22.65
C GLN A 72 -3.36 11.33 22.30
N ALA A 73 -4.02 11.91 21.28
CA ALA A 73 -3.85 13.32 20.94
C ALA A 73 -4.27 14.26 22.08
N ALA A 74 -5.37 13.95 22.79
CA ALA A 74 -5.82 14.75 23.93
C ALA A 74 -4.82 14.68 25.10
N LEU A 75 -4.34 13.49 25.46
CA LEU A 75 -3.33 13.32 26.50
C LEU A 75 -2.03 14.04 26.16
N LEU A 76 -1.56 13.91 24.92
CA LEU A 76 -0.37 14.61 24.44
C LEU A 76 -0.56 16.12 24.39
N SER A 77 -1.76 16.60 24.06
CA SER A 77 -2.07 18.03 24.10
C SER A 77 -1.98 18.60 25.52
N ASN A 78 -2.31 17.82 26.55
CA ASN A 78 -2.25 18.28 27.93
C ASN A 78 -0.80 18.54 28.36
N THR A 79 0.17 17.79 27.84
CA THR A 79 1.60 17.96 28.19
C THR A 79 2.17 19.29 27.69
N LEU A 80 1.53 19.94 26.69
CA LEU A 80 1.92 21.27 26.23
C LEU A 80 1.83 22.35 27.32
N ALA A 81 1.01 22.13 28.35
CA ALA A 81 0.90 23.02 29.50
C ALA A 81 2.12 22.97 30.43
N ASP A 82 2.85 21.85 30.44
CA ASP A 82 3.98 21.61 31.36
C ASP A 82 5.27 22.29 30.90
N PHE A 83 5.35 22.70 29.63
CA PHE A 83 6.52 23.37 29.10
C PHE A 83 6.62 24.82 29.59
N ALA A 84 7.84 25.30 29.80
CA ALA A 84 8.07 26.72 30.07
C ALA A 84 7.67 27.58 28.85
N PRO A 85 7.34 28.88 29.02
CA PRO A 85 6.97 29.76 27.91
C PRO A 85 8.08 29.95 26.85
N GLY A 86 9.34 29.79 27.24
CA GLY A 86 10.50 29.91 26.34
C GLY A 86 10.96 28.61 25.69
N ASP A 87 10.42 27.45 26.09
CA ASP A 87 10.83 26.16 25.53
C ASP A 87 10.10 25.85 24.23
N LEU A 88 10.52 26.56 23.18
CA LEU A 88 9.96 26.41 21.83
C LEU A 88 10.35 25.06 21.21
N ALA A 89 11.53 24.54 21.53
CA ALA A 89 12.02 23.28 20.98
C ALA A 89 11.22 22.08 21.51
N GLY A 90 11.00 22.00 22.82
CA GLY A 90 10.19 20.97 23.46
C GLY A 90 8.74 21.00 22.99
N ARG A 91 8.12 22.19 22.98
CA ARG A 91 6.75 22.37 22.47
C ARG A 91 6.63 21.97 21.00
N LYS A 92 7.61 22.33 20.16
CA LYS A 92 7.60 21.98 18.74
C LYS A 92 7.59 20.46 18.53
N ALA A 93 8.41 19.71 19.26
CA ALA A 93 8.45 18.26 19.15
C ALA A 93 7.08 17.63 19.45
N VAL A 94 6.44 18.08 20.53
CA VAL A 94 5.09 17.62 20.92
C VAL A 94 4.03 18.02 19.88
N VAL A 95 4.11 19.24 19.33
CA VAL A 95 3.20 19.70 18.26
C VAL A 95 3.36 18.91 16.96
N ASP A 96 4.60 18.57 16.57
CA ASP A 96 4.87 17.75 15.38
C ASP A 96 4.26 16.34 15.55
N GLU A 97 4.40 15.74 16.74
CA GLU A 97 3.80 14.45 17.07
C GLU A 97 2.26 14.53 17.09
N LEU A 98 1.69 15.57 17.71
CA LEU A 98 0.25 15.82 17.74
C LEU A 98 -0.33 16.02 16.33
N THR A 99 0.41 16.68 15.45
CA THR A 99 0.05 16.85 14.03
C THR A 99 -0.01 15.50 13.32
N THR A 100 0.95 14.62 13.59
CA THR A 100 1.01 13.28 13.01
C THR A 100 -0.16 12.41 13.50
N ILE A 101 -0.43 12.39 14.81
CA ILE A 101 -1.54 11.63 15.39
C ILE A 101 -2.88 12.12 14.82
N ARG A 102 -3.08 13.44 14.72
CA ARG A 102 -4.31 14.02 14.16
C ARG A 102 -4.47 13.74 12.66
N ALA A 103 -3.37 13.68 11.90
CA ALA A 103 -3.42 13.29 10.50
C ALA A 103 -3.88 11.83 10.34
N ASN A 104 -3.32 10.93 11.15
CA ASN A 104 -3.71 9.52 11.17
C ASN A 104 -5.17 9.34 11.62
N TRP A 105 -5.61 10.08 12.64
CA TRP A 105 -6.99 10.05 13.10
C TRP A 105 -7.97 10.45 11.99
N LYS A 106 -7.69 11.54 11.26
CA LYS A 106 -8.48 11.97 10.10
C LYS A 106 -8.52 10.92 9.00
N ALA A 107 -7.39 10.25 8.75
CA ALA A 107 -7.28 9.21 7.74
C ALA A 107 -8.15 7.99 8.09
N VAL A 108 -8.15 7.55 9.35
CA VAL A 108 -8.99 6.46 9.87
C VAL A 108 -10.48 6.84 9.80
N ARG A 109 -10.84 8.06 10.20
CA ARG A 109 -12.22 8.57 10.09
C ARG A 109 -12.72 8.61 8.65
N HIS A 110 -11.89 9.10 7.74
CA HIS A 110 -12.19 9.10 6.31
C HIS A 110 -12.44 7.67 5.78
N GLU A 111 -11.64 6.69 6.20
CA GLU A 111 -11.84 5.29 5.81
C GLU A 111 -13.15 4.70 6.36
N ILE A 112 -13.54 5.04 7.58
CA ILE A 112 -14.84 4.61 8.16
C ILE A 112 -16.01 5.18 7.35
N GLU A 113 -15.92 6.47 6.99
CA GLU A 113 -16.97 7.24 6.30
C GLU A 113 -17.10 6.84 4.84
N THR A 114 -15.98 6.71 4.12
CA THR A 114 -15.95 6.49 2.66
C THR A 114 -15.76 5.03 2.26
N GLY A 115 -15.23 4.19 3.16
CA GLY A 115 -14.81 2.83 2.84
C GLY A 115 -13.50 2.76 2.04
N GLU A 116 -12.87 3.89 1.71
CA GLU A 116 -11.60 3.94 1.01
C GLU A 116 -10.44 4.10 1.98
N ALA A 117 -9.43 3.24 1.85
CA ALA A 117 -8.19 3.41 2.59
C ALA A 117 -7.54 4.75 2.22
N PRO A 118 -6.96 5.48 3.19
CA PRO A 118 -6.36 6.77 2.93
C PRO A 118 -5.25 6.64 1.90
N LYS A 119 -5.32 7.44 0.83
CA LYS A 119 -4.22 7.57 -0.13
C LYS A 119 -3.02 8.08 0.66
N GLN A 120 -1.95 7.27 0.74
CA GLN A 120 -0.70 7.72 1.32
C GLN A 120 -0.29 9.02 0.63
N ALA A 121 0.24 9.98 1.40
CA ALA A 121 0.70 11.27 0.89
C ALA A 121 1.98 11.14 0.04
N THR A 122 2.05 10.13 -0.83
CA THR A 122 2.96 10.05 -1.97
C THR A 122 2.18 10.53 -3.17
N ASP A 123 1.93 11.83 -3.25
CA ASP A 123 1.63 12.47 -4.51
C ASP A 123 2.03 13.93 -4.35
N ALA A 124 3.05 14.32 -5.11
CA ALA A 124 3.20 15.72 -5.51
C ALA A 124 1.81 16.28 -5.84
N PRO A 125 1.50 17.54 -5.47
CA PRO A 125 0.15 18.09 -5.64
C PRO A 125 -0.35 17.73 -7.03
N LYS A 126 -1.37 16.86 -7.09
CA LYS A 126 -1.94 16.41 -8.36
C LYS A 126 -2.19 17.64 -9.21
N PRO A 127 -1.83 17.60 -10.51
CA PRO A 127 -2.18 18.69 -11.41
C PRO A 127 -3.64 19.02 -11.19
N THR A 128 -3.94 20.24 -10.74
CA THR A 128 -5.32 20.68 -10.60
C THR A 128 -5.87 20.74 -12.01
N GLU A 129 -6.55 19.68 -12.44
CA GLU A 129 -7.30 19.67 -13.67
C GLU A 129 -8.44 20.68 -13.52
N ILE A 130 -8.64 21.51 -14.55
CA ILE A 130 -9.78 22.40 -14.64
C ILE A 130 -11.02 21.52 -14.70
N ARG A 131 -11.75 21.42 -13.58
CA ARG A 131 -13.06 20.78 -13.56
C ARG A 131 -14.07 21.81 -14.07
N LEU A 132 -14.58 21.59 -15.27
CA LEU A 132 -15.73 22.34 -15.79
C LEU A 132 -16.90 22.22 -14.79
N GLY A 133 -17.55 23.33 -14.46
CA GLY A 133 -18.66 23.38 -13.49
C GLY A 133 -18.28 23.65 -12.03
N MET A 134 -17.10 24.24 -11.75
CA MET A 134 -16.79 24.76 -10.42
C MET A 134 -17.60 26.02 -10.10
N SER A 135 -17.96 26.20 -8.82
CA SER A 135 -18.58 27.46 -8.37
C SER A 135 -17.59 28.61 -8.35
N GLU A 136 -18.06 29.86 -8.44
CA GLU A 136 -17.22 31.05 -8.42
C GLU A 136 -16.25 31.07 -7.22
N ALA A 137 -16.73 30.68 -6.04
CA ALA A 137 -15.92 30.59 -4.82
C ALA A 137 -14.82 29.53 -4.92
N GLN A 138 -15.09 28.39 -5.56
CA GLN A 138 -14.11 27.33 -5.80
C GLN A 138 -13.04 27.79 -6.79
N VAL A 139 -13.44 28.47 -7.88
CA VAL A 139 -12.51 29.03 -8.87
C VAL A 139 -11.58 30.07 -8.22
N LYS A 140 -12.12 30.98 -7.41
CA LYS A 140 -11.33 31.95 -6.63
C LYS A 140 -10.35 31.26 -5.66
N ALA A 141 -10.78 30.20 -4.98
CA ALA A 141 -9.91 29.45 -4.06
C ALA A 141 -8.74 28.75 -4.79
N GLU A 142 -8.99 28.14 -5.95
CA GLU A 142 -7.92 27.51 -6.74
C GLU A 142 -6.95 28.55 -7.34
N ILE A 143 -7.44 29.73 -7.77
CA ILE A 143 -6.57 30.85 -8.17
C ILE A 143 -5.64 31.24 -7.02
N GLN A 144 -6.17 31.46 -5.82
CA GLN A 144 -5.37 31.88 -4.67
C GLN A 144 -4.33 30.82 -4.28
N LYS A 145 -4.73 29.54 -4.28
CA LYS A 145 -3.83 28.42 -4.01
C LYS A 145 -2.68 28.34 -5.02
N ASN A 146 -2.99 28.47 -6.31
CA ASN A 146 -1.98 28.46 -7.37
C ASN A 146 -1.05 29.69 -7.30
N GLN A 147 -1.56 30.87 -6.93
CA GLN A 147 -0.76 32.07 -6.70
C GLN A 147 0.25 31.89 -5.56
N VAL A 148 -0.16 31.30 -4.43
CA VAL A 148 0.73 31.02 -3.30
C VAL A 148 1.84 30.03 -3.72
N ASN A 149 1.49 28.98 -4.47
CA ASN A 149 2.47 28.02 -4.96
C ASN A 149 3.46 28.65 -5.94
N LEU A 150 2.97 29.51 -6.84
CA LEU A 150 3.79 30.25 -7.80
C LEU A 150 4.75 31.21 -7.08
N SER A 151 4.28 31.94 -6.06
CA SER A 151 5.15 32.81 -5.24
C SER A 151 6.26 32.02 -4.55
N LYS A 152 5.95 30.84 -3.98
CA LYS A 152 6.95 29.96 -3.37
C LYS A 152 7.98 29.45 -4.37
N LEU A 153 7.57 29.09 -5.59
CA LEU A 153 8.49 28.62 -6.62
C LEU A 153 9.38 29.74 -7.16
N ARG A 154 8.83 30.93 -7.37
CA ARG A 154 9.62 32.11 -7.75
C ARG A 154 10.67 32.44 -6.69
N ARG A 155 10.29 32.43 -5.42
CA ARG A 155 11.25 32.62 -4.32
C ARG A 155 12.34 31.55 -4.29
N LYS A 156 12.02 30.28 -4.58
CA LYS A 156 13.02 29.21 -4.68
C LYS A 156 14.00 29.45 -5.85
N LEU A 157 13.51 29.97 -6.97
CA LEU A 157 14.35 30.33 -8.11
C LEU A 157 15.25 31.54 -7.80
N GLU A 158 14.74 32.54 -7.09
CA GLU A 158 15.52 33.70 -6.63
C GLU A 158 16.59 33.30 -5.60
N ASP A 159 16.23 32.48 -4.60
CA ASP A 159 17.13 32.06 -3.54
C ASP A 159 18.22 31.09 -4.06
N LYS A 160 17.90 30.29 -5.08
CA LYS A 160 18.77 29.23 -5.61
C LYS A 160 18.68 29.10 -7.14
N PRO A 161 19.22 30.06 -7.91
CA PRO A 161 19.10 30.06 -9.37
C PRO A 161 19.89 28.93 -10.05
N GLY A 162 20.88 28.34 -9.37
CA GLY A 162 21.70 27.24 -9.90
C GLY A 162 21.36 25.85 -9.37
N ASP A 163 20.21 25.67 -8.71
CA ASP A 163 19.81 24.35 -8.20
C ASP A 163 19.56 23.38 -9.39
N LYS A 164 19.88 22.10 -9.20
CA LYS A 164 19.57 21.04 -10.19
C LYS A 164 18.08 20.96 -10.53
N LYS A 165 17.22 21.46 -9.63
CA LYS A 165 15.77 21.52 -9.80
C LYS A 165 15.27 22.84 -10.39
N ALA A 166 16.14 23.82 -10.66
CA ALA A 166 15.74 25.13 -11.18
C ALA A 166 14.92 25.00 -12.47
N GLY A 167 15.37 24.21 -13.44
CA GLY A 167 14.60 23.97 -14.67
C GLY A 167 13.22 23.32 -14.43
N ALA A 168 13.08 22.47 -13.41
CA ALA A 168 11.78 21.92 -13.03
C ALA A 168 10.87 22.98 -12.38
N TRP A 169 11.44 23.88 -11.56
CA TRP A 169 10.68 24.99 -10.98
C TRP A 169 10.23 25.99 -12.03
N GLU A 170 11.06 26.29 -13.04
CA GLU A 170 10.68 27.16 -14.16
C GLU A 170 9.52 26.56 -14.97
N ALA A 171 9.59 25.27 -15.29
CA ALA A 171 8.50 24.56 -15.95
C ALA A 171 7.21 24.60 -15.11
N ASP A 172 7.31 24.41 -13.80
CA ASP A 172 6.16 24.53 -12.89
C ASP A 172 5.62 25.95 -12.79
N VAL A 173 6.48 26.99 -12.84
CA VAL A 173 6.04 28.39 -12.88
C VAL A 173 5.25 28.67 -14.16
N ALA A 174 5.72 28.21 -15.32
CA ALA A 174 5.00 28.35 -16.57
C ALA A 174 3.64 27.65 -16.54
N ARG A 175 3.61 26.40 -16.03
CA ARG A 175 2.39 25.60 -15.87
C ARG A 175 1.38 26.26 -14.94
N LEU A 176 1.80 26.71 -13.76
CA LEU A 176 0.91 27.37 -12.80
C LEU A 176 0.40 28.72 -13.33
N THR A 177 1.22 29.43 -14.10
CA THR A 177 0.80 30.69 -14.75
C THR A 177 -0.31 30.43 -15.76
N ALA A 178 -0.16 29.42 -16.62
CA ALA A 178 -1.20 29.02 -17.57
C ALA A 178 -2.50 28.64 -16.85
N LEU A 179 -2.40 27.80 -15.82
CA LEU A 179 -3.55 27.34 -15.04
C LEU A 179 -4.29 28.50 -14.34
N ILE A 180 -3.57 29.50 -13.81
CA ILE A 180 -4.19 30.70 -13.23
C ILE A 180 -4.95 31.50 -14.30
N ASN A 181 -4.40 31.62 -15.51
CA ASN A 181 -5.08 32.32 -16.60
C ASN A 181 -6.35 31.58 -17.04
N ASP A 182 -6.31 30.25 -17.10
CA ASP A 182 -7.48 29.45 -17.43
C ASP A 182 -8.59 29.59 -16.37
N TYR A 183 -8.25 29.55 -15.07
CA TYR A 183 -9.22 29.80 -14.01
C TYR A 183 -9.77 31.23 -14.04
N ARG A 184 -8.96 32.22 -14.42
CA ARG A 184 -9.44 33.59 -14.61
C ARG A 184 -10.41 33.69 -15.78
N ALA A 185 -10.15 32.99 -16.87
CA ALA A 185 -11.07 32.92 -18.01
C ALA A 185 -12.40 32.25 -17.62
N GLU A 186 -12.35 31.18 -16.83
CA GLU A 186 -13.56 30.54 -16.30
C GLU A 186 -14.33 31.44 -15.33
N LEU A 187 -13.62 32.20 -14.50
CA LEU A 187 -14.25 33.18 -13.61
C LEU A 187 -15.00 34.27 -14.40
N VAL A 188 -14.42 34.72 -15.51
CA VAL A 188 -15.09 35.67 -16.43
C VAL A 188 -16.35 35.02 -17.00
N ARG A 189 -16.27 33.77 -17.50
CA ARG A 189 -17.47 33.08 -18.01
C ARG A 189 -18.60 33.01 -16.98
N ILE A 190 -18.29 32.56 -15.76
CA ILE A 190 -19.27 32.48 -14.66
C ILE A 190 -19.90 33.84 -14.32
N GLN A 191 -19.18 34.95 -14.53
CA GLN A 191 -19.68 36.30 -14.24
C GLN A 191 -20.57 36.89 -15.35
N TYR A 192 -20.45 36.41 -16.58
CA TYR A 192 -21.17 36.94 -17.75
C TYR A 192 -22.18 35.96 -18.36
N GLU A 193 -22.24 34.70 -17.87
CA GLU A 193 -23.32 33.73 -18.10
C GLU A 193 -24.40 33.80 -17.00
#